data_AF-A0A3M1C006-F1
#
_entry.id   AF-A0A3M1C006-F1
#
_cell.length_a   1.000
_cell.length_b   1.000
_cell.length_c   1.000
_cell.angle_alpha   90.00
_cell.angle_beta   90.00
_cell.angle_gamma   90.00
#
_symmetry.space_group_name_H-M   'P 1'
#
loop_
_entity.id
_entity.type
_entity.pdbx_description
1 polymer ?
#
loop_
_entity_poly.entity_id
_entity_poly.type
_entity_poly.pdbx_seq_one_letter_code
_entity_poly.pdbx_strand_id
1 'polypeptide(L)'
;MNIKSKLFYFKYLDMCRLWALFLLMIPSFSKAQFYTLPNQWQFQQIQDYHLLKSDTTLPTNIYPRNPFVYQKFSDIDTNYHLFKYIKNDPALDVLFEKDMISIRKNEFTIRINPLLNFQKGRQTADTSISAYTNTRGFIASATLNRVYIETMLSENQSVFPDYLYDYAKATQVVPGQGRWKAFKTSGFDYAFSAGLVSIQAS
;
A
#
# COMPACT_ATOMS: atom_id res chain seq x y z
N MET A 1 25.96 -52.12 20.75
CA MET A 1 24.89 -51.12 20.99
C MET A 1 25.28 -49.83 20.29
N ASN A 2 24.38 -49.30 19.44
CA ASN A 2 24.65 -48.45 18.28
C ASN A 2 25.15 -47.03 18.59
N ILE A 3 26.42 -46.70 18.27
CA ILE A 3 26.99 -45.35 18.39
C ILE A 3 26.50 -44.44 17.25
N LYS A 4 26.20 -45.02 16.08
CA LYS A 4 25.71 -44.27 14.90
C LYS A 4 24.30 -43.70 15.08
N SER A 5 23.43 -44.32 15.90
CA SER A 5 22.07 -43.80 16.13
C SER A 5 22.06 -42.58 17.04
N LYS A 6 22.91 -42.54 18.08
CA LYS A 6 23.00 -41.37 18.98
C LYS A 6 23.52 -40.13 18.26
N LEU A 7 24.48 -40.26 17.34
CA LEU A 7 25.02 -39.12 16.58
C LEU A 7 23.98 -38.52 15.62
N PHE A 8 23.11 -39.36 15.04
CA PHE A 8 22.05 -38.92 14.13
C PHE A 8 20.91 -38.20 14.88
N TYR A 9 20.51 -38.73 16.04
CA TYR A 9 19.53 -38.08 16.92
C TYR A 9 20.03 -36.74 17.48
N PHE A 10 21.32 -36.63 17.83
CA PHE A 10 21.91 -35.38 18.32
C PHE A 10 21.89 -34.28 17.25
N LYS A 11 22.26 -34.62 16.00
CA LYS A 11 22.15 -33.68 14.86
C LYS A 11 20.72 -33.23 14.58
N TYR A 12 19.74 -34.12 14.67
CA TYR A 12 18.34 -33.78 14.38
C TYR A 12 17.73 -32.88 15.47
N LEU A 13 18.09 -33.12 16.74
CA LEU A 13 17.64 -32.31 17.87
C LEU A 13 18.20 -30.88 17.81
N ASP A 14 19.47 -30.73 17.43
CA ASP A 14 20.10 -29.42 17.25
C ASP A 14 19.56 -28.70 16.01
N MET A 15 19.22 -29.43 14.93
CA MET A 15 18.52 -28.86 13.77
C MET A 15 17.13 -28.32 14.15
N CYS A 16 16.34 -29.08 14.90
CA CYS A 16 15.03 -28.61 15.39
C CYS A 16 15.14 -27.38 16.30
N ARG A 17 16.19 -27.28 17.12
CA ARG A 17 16.47 -26.10 17.96
C ARG A 17 16.87 -24.88 17.13
N LEU A 18 17.66 -25.07 16.07
CA LEU A 18 18.01 -24.04 15.09
C LEU A 18 16.79 -23.54 14.31
N TRP A 19 15.89 -24.44 13.89
CA TRP A 19 14.63 -24.08 13.25
C TRP A 19 13.66 -23.36 14.21
N ALA A 20 13.63 -23.74 15.48
CA ALA A 20 12.85 -23.05 16.51
C ALA A 20 13.38 -21.63 16.81
N LEU A 21 14.71 -21.46 16.84
CA LEU A 21 15.37 -20.14 16.95
C LEU A 21 15.12 -19.26 15.71
N PHE A 22 15.09 -19.85 14.51
CA PHE A 22 14.75 -19.16 13.27
C PHE A 22 13.27 -18.70 13.25
N LEU A 23 12.36 -19.50 13.81
CA LEU A 23 10.94 -19.15 14.01
C LEU A 23 10.74 -18.03 15.04
N LEU A 24 11.60 -17.95 16.07
CA LEU A 24 11.61 -16.86 17.07
C LEU A 24 12.18 -15.55 16.52
N MET A 25 12.90 -15.59 15.39
CA MET A 25 13.44 -14.42 14.68
C MET A 25 12.50 -13.85 13.61
N ILE A 26 11.25 -14.31 13.54
CA ILE A 26 10.21 -13.70 12.70
C ILE A 26 9.53 -12.60 13.53
N PRO A 27 9.87 -11.31 13.36
CA PRO A 27 9.17 -10.25 14.06
C PRO A 27 7.69 -10.21 13.61
N SER A 28 6.78 -10.40 14.55
CA SER A 28 5.32 -10.33 14.38
C SER A 28 4.78 -8.91 14.11
N PHE A 29 5.60 -7.99 13.60
CA PHE A 29 5.15 -6.65 13.25
C PHE A 29 4.60 -6.65 11.82
N SER A 30 3.31 -7.01 11.70
CA SER A 30 2.53 -6.61 10.54
C SER A 30 2.31 -5.10 10.61
N LYS A 31 3.29 -4.32 10.13
CA LYS A 31 3.11 -2.91 9.84
C LYS A 31 2.53 -2.82 8.43
N ALA A 32 1.21 -2.70 8.35
CA ALA A 32 0.56 -2.34 7.10
C ALA A 32 0.90 -0.87 6.79
N GLN A 33 1.45 -0.62 5.61
CA GLN A 33 1.58 0.72 5.05
C GLN A 33 0.21 1.19 4.55
N PHE A 34 -0.14 2.43 4.88
CA PHE A 34 -1.30 3.11 4.32
C PHE A 34 -0.81 4.14 3.30
N TYR A 35 -1.21 3.99 2.03
CA TYR A 35 -0.98 4.99 0.99
C TYR A 35 -2.24 5.85 0.85
N THR A 36 -2.10 7.17 0.95
CA THR A 36 -3.24 8.08 0.81
C THR A 36 -3.67 8.16 -0.64
N LEU A 37 -4.72 7.40 -1.00
CA LEU A 37 -5.36 7.58 -2.29
C LEU A 37 -6.02 8.96 -2.35
N PRO A 38 -6.16 9.57 -3.55
CA PRO A 38 -6.79 10.89 -3.71
C PRO A 38 -8.21 11.02 -3.13
N ASN A 39 -8.88 9.89 -2.88
CA ASN A 39 -10.25 9.78 -2.39
C ASN A 39 -10.36 9.33 -0.92
N GLN A 40 -9.25 9.23 -0.17
CA GLN A 40 -9.26 8.83 1.23
C GLN A 40 -9.16 10.04 2.16
N TRP A 41 -10.32 10.52 2.61
CA TRP A 41 -10.48 11.73 3.42
C TRP A 41 -9.80 11.66 4.81
N GLN A 42 -9.72 10.47 5.41
CA GLN A 42 -9.27 10.29 6.79
C GLN A 42 -7.82 10.71 7.00
N PHE A 43 -6.99 10.60 5.96
CA PHE A 43 -5.55 10.84 6.06
C PHE A 43 -5.12 12.18 5.47
N GLN A 44 -5.99 12.83 4.70
CA GLN A 44 -5.78 14.21 4.25
C GLN A 44 -5.66 15.14 5.47
N GLN A 45 -6.41 14.87 6.54
CA GLN A 45 -6.38 15.68 7.78
C GLN A 45 -5.00 15.79 8.45
N ILE A 46 -4.18 14.73 8.43
CA ILE A 46 -2.83 14.76 9.04
C ILE A 46 -1.88 15.62 8.20
N GLN A 47 -1.99 15.52 6.86
CA GLN A 47 -1.21 16.36 5.94
C GLN A 47 -1.67 17.82 6.03
N ASP A 48 -2.98 18.04 6.06
CA ASP A 48 -3.61 19.35 6.16
C ASP A 48 -3.29 20.04 7.49
N TYR A 49 -3.12 19.31 8.59
CA TYR A 49 -2.70 19.89 9.87
C TYR A 49 -1.37 20.65 9.76
N HIS A 50 -0.38 20.09 9.06
CA HIS A 50 0.90 20.76 8.84
C HIS A 50 0.79 21.92 7.85
N LEU A 51 -0.12 21.84 6.89
CA LEU A 51 -0.42 22.92 5.93
C LEU A 51 -1.19 24.09 6.55
N LEU A 52 -2.02 23.82 7.55
CA LEU A 52 -2.72 24.84 8.35
C LEU A 52 -1.79 25.54 9.34
N LYS A 53 -0.67 24.90 9.70
CA LYS A 53 0.36 25.49 10.56
C LYS A 53 1.23 26.50 9.81
N SER A 54 1.43 26.33 8.51
CA SER A 54 1.98 27.40 7.66
C SER A 54 0.89 28.44 7.41
N ASP A 55 1.23 29.73 7.38
CA ASP A 55 0.29 30.85 7.16
C ASP A 55 -0.38 30.76 5.78
N THR A 56 -1.36 29.87 5.64
CA THR A 56 -2.11 29.62 4.41
C THR A 56 -3.60 29.82 4.66
N THR A 57 -4.29 30.43 3.70
CA THR A 57 -5.72 30.74 3.75
C THR A 57 -6.59 29.56 3.33
N LEU A 58 -6.17 28.32 3.64
CA LEU A 58 -6.89 27.12 3.24
C LEU A 58 -8.13 26.92 4.15
N PRO A 59 -9.35 26.83 3.59
CA PRO A 59 -10.55 26.55 4.38
C PRO A 59 -10.51 25.12 4.94
N THR A 60 -10.98 24.93 6.17
CA THR A 60 -10.93 23.66 6.93
C THR A 60 -11.93 22.58 6.48
N ASN A 61 -12.56 22.74 5.31
CA ASN A 61 -13.62 21.86 4.84
C ASN A 61 -13.17 20.91 3.71
N ILE A 62 -13.99 19.89 3.47
CA ILE A 62 -13.78 18.76 2.57
C ILE A 62 -13.46 19.25 1.15
N TYR A 63 -12.21 19.08 0.70
CA TYR A 63 -11.83 19.25 -0.70
C TYR A 63 -11.26 17.95 -1.29
N PRO A 64 -11.57 17.63 -2.56
CA PRO A 64 -10.73 16.71 -3.30
C PRO A 64 -9.30 17.25 -3.32
N ARG A 65 -8.30 16.37 -3.15
CA ARG A 65 -6.88 16.71 -3.15
C ARG A 65 -6.57 17.73 -4.26
N ASN A 66 -6.08 18.93 -3.91
CA ASN A 66 -5.63 19.93 -4.88
C ASN A 66 -4.12 19.76 -5.17
N PRO A 67 -3.75 19.08 -6.25
CA PRO A 67 -2.36 18.71 -6.54
C PRO A 67 -1.42 19.92 -6.65
N PHE A 68 -1.90 21.09 -7.07
CA PHE A 68 -1.09 22.31 -7.20
C PHE A 68 -0.67 22.91 -5.86
N VAL A 69 -1.52 22.76 -4.84
CA VAL A 69 -1.21 23.20 -3.48
C VAL A 69 -0.17 22.25 -2.89
N TYR A 70 -0.44 20.95 -2.91
CA TYR A 70 0.46 19.94 -2.33
C TYR A 70 1.83 19.87 -3.03
N GLN A 71 1.93 20.17 -4.34
CA GLN A 71 3.22 20.18 -5.04
C GLN A 71 4.19 21.25 -4.51
N LYS A 72 3.70 22.35 -3.91
CA LYS A 72 4.57 23.34 -3.23
C LYS A 72 5.13 22.83 -1.91
N PHE A 73 4.49 21.81 -1.33
CA PHE A 73 4.82 21.23 -0.04
C PHE A 73 5.43 19.83 -0.17
N SER A 74 5.60 19.29 -1.39
CA SER A 74 6.19 17.96 -1.61
C SER A 74 7.64 17.87 -1.15
N ASP A 75 8.33 19.01 -1.09
CA ASP A 75 9.73 19.12 -0.66
C ASP A 75 9.85 19.42 0.84
N ILE A 76 8.73 19.72 1.52
CA ILE A 76 8.71 19.77 2.97
C ILE A 76 8.62 18.33 3.44
N ASP A 77 9.53 17.98 4.35
CA ASP A 77 9.70 16.69 5.01
C ASP A 77 8.48 16.34 5.89
N THR A 78 7.31 16.23 5.25
CA THR A 78 6.01 15.86 5.83
C THR A 78 5.89 14.35 5.97
N ASN A 79 6.84 13.62 5.37
CA ASN A 79 7.01 12.20 5.53
C ASN A 79 7.55 11.96 6.94
N TYR A 80 6.68 11.56 7.85
CA TYR A 80 7.14 10.74 8.96
C TYR A 80 7.79 9.52 8.33
N HIS A 81 9.13 9.45 8.29
CA HIS A 81 9.82 8.21 7.92
C HIS A 81 9.12 7.09 8.69
N LEU A 82 8.47 6.17 7.96
CA LEU A 82 7.68 5.07 8.54
C LEU A 82 8.52 4.27 9.57
N PHE A 83 9.85 4.38 9.42
CA PHE A 83 10.87 3.86 10.29
C PHE A 83 11.72 5.01 10.88
N LYS A 84 11.20 5.70 11.90
CA LYS A 84 11.91 6.76 12.67
C LYS A 84 13.34 6.38 13.10
N TYR A 85 13.65 5.09 13.20
CA TYR A 85 14.94 4.55 13.65
C TYR A 85 15.82 3.99 12.54
N ILE A 86 15.32 3.85 11.30
CA ILE A 86 16.11 3.39 10.15
C ILE A 86 16.19 4.57 9.17
N LYS A 87 17.21 5.40 9.37
CA LYS A 87 17.33 6.71 8.72
C LYS A 87 18.09 6.69 7.39
N ASN A 88 18.86 5.62 7.11
CA ASN A 88 19.90 5.65 6.07
C ASN A 88 19.97 4.35 5.23
N ASP A 89 18.84 3.71 4.92
CA ASP A 89 18.85 2.55 4.02
C ASP A 89 18.45 2.98 2.61
N PRO A 90 19.38 2.99 1.63
CA PRO A 90 19.08 3.41 0.27
C PRO A 90 18.00 2.54 -0.40
N ALA A 91 17.81 1.29 0.04
CA ALA A 91 16.74 0.44 -0.48
C ALA A 91 15.36 0.84 0.05
N LEU A 92 15.28 1.24 1.33
CA LEU A 92 14.03 1.75 1.91
C LEU A 92 13.68 3.12 1.32
N ASP A 93 14.67 3.98 1.07
CA ASP A 93 14.45 5.27 0.42
C ASP A 93 13.87 5.08 -0.99
N VAL A 94 14.40 4.11 -1.75
CA VAL A 94 13.87 3.76 -3.08
C VAL A 94 12.45 3.19 -3.00
N LEU A 95 12.14 2.44 -1.94
CA LEU A 95 10.84 1.79 -1.80
C LEU A 95 9.73 2.72 -1.27
N PHE A 96 10.08 3.68 -0.40
CA PHE A 96 9.10 4.48 0.34
C PHE A 96 9.12 5.98 0.03
N GLU A 97 10.24 6.53 -0.43
CA GLU A 97 10.42 7.98 -0.53
C GLU A 97 10.61 8.47 -1.96
N LYS A 98 11.39 7.73 -2.74
CA LYS A 98 11.73 8.13 -4.10
C LYS A 98 10.67 7.66 -5.07
N ASP A 99 10.35 8.55 -6.00
CA ASP A 99 9.60 8.15 -7.18
C ASP A 99 10.42 7.16 -8.01
N MET A 100 9.78 6.10 -8.52
CA MET A 100 10.46 5.09 -9.34
C MET A 100 10.96 5.70 -10.66
N ILE A 101 10.12 6.52 -11.29
CA ILE A 101 10.49 7.31 -12.47
C ILE A 101 10.01 8.74 -12.21
N SER A 102 10.93 9.69 -12.28
CA SER A 102 10.64 11.12 -12.11
C SER A 102 11.43 11.93 -13.11
N ILE A 103 10.72 12.67 -13.97
CA ILE A 103 11.30 13.59 -14.94
C ILE A 103 10.80 14.97 -14.56
N ARG A 104 11.70 15.82 -14.03
CA ARG A 104 11.40 17.20 -13.66
C ARG A 104 12.15 18.14 -14.61
N LYS A 105 11.41 18.96 -15.36
CA LYS A 105 11.90 20.13 -16.09
C LYS A 105 11.12 21.37 -15.63
N ASN A 106 11.62 22.56 -15.94
CA ASN A 106 11.04 23.81 -15.44
C ASN A 106 9.53 23.96 -15.73
N GLU A 107 9.04 23.40 -16.84
CA GLU A 107 7.66 23.57 -17.29
C GLU A 107 6.81 22.30 -17.15
N PHE A 108 7.44 21.14 -16.97
CA PHE A 108 6.72 19.88 -16.81
C PHE A 108 7.37 18.92 -15.82
N THR A 109 6.53 18.19 -15.09
CA THR A 109 6.94 17.12 -14.19
C THR A 109 6.14 15.87 -14.51
N ILE A 110 6.81 14.75 -14.71
CA ILE A 110 6.18 13.43 -14.89
C ILE A 110 6.68 12.51 -13.79
N ARG A 111 5.77 11.80 -13.13
CA ARG A 111 6.06 10.82 -12.07
C ARG A 111 5.31 9.54 -12.36
N ILE A 112 5.98 8.40 -12.23
CA ILE A 112 5.38 7.08 -12.36
C ILE A 112 5.86 6.22 -11.20
N ASN A 113 4.91 5.68 -10.44
CA ASN A 113 5.17 4.89 -9.25
C ASN A 113 4.39 3.59 -9.26
N PRO A 114 4.99 2.46 -8.86
CA PRO A 114 4.25 1.23 -8.66
C PRO A 114 3.31 1.37 -7.45
N LEU A 115 2.12 0.79 -7.57
CA LEU A 115 1.16 0.66 -6.48
C LEU A 115 1.14 -0.80 -6.04
N LEU A 116 1.61 -1.06 -4.82
CA LEU A 116 1.61 -2.39 -4.23
C LEU A 116 0.95 -2.33 -2.87
N ASN A 117 0.02 -3.24 -2.60
CA ASN A 117 -0.58 -3.37 -1.29
C ASN A 117 -0.86 -4.84 -0.99
N PHE A 118 -0.35 -5.30 0.15
CA PHE A 118 -0.54 -6.65 0.65
C PHE A 118 -1.25 -6.60 1.98
N GLN A 119 -2.40 -7.24 2.04
CA GLN A 119 -3.19 -7.36 3.26
C GLN A 119 -3.39 -8.84 3.56
N LYS A 120 -3.26 -9.21 4.83
CA LYS A 120 -3.55 -10.55 5.31
C LYS A 120 -4.49 -10.42 6.49
N GLY A 121 -5.57 -11.18 6.45
CA GLY A 121 -6.58 -11.27 7.49
C GLY A 121 -6.74 -12.70 7.97
N ARG A 122 -7.29 -12.84 9.17
CA ARG A 122 -7.68 -14.12 9.75
C ARG A 122 -9.07 -13.95 10.33
N GLN A 123 -9.96 -14.89 10.08
CA GLN A 123 -11.25 -14.93 10.74
C GLN A 123 -11.09 -15.51 12.16
N THR A 124 -11.84 -14.95 13.11
CA THR A 124 -11.80 -15.38 14.52
C THR A 124 -12.60 -16.67 14.74
N ALA A 125 -13.70 -16.84 14.02
CA ALA A 125 -14.63 -17.97 14.18
C ALA A 125 -14.18 -19.22 13.42
N ASP A 126 -13.75 -19.08 12.17
CA ASP A 126 -13.13 -20.15 11.40
C ASP A 126 -11.69 -19.77 11.07
N THR A 127 -10.76 -20.61 11.50
CA THR A 127 -9.34 -20.35 11.38
C THR A 127 -8.71 -20.98 10.15
N SER A 128 -9.49 -21.78 9.41
CA SER A 128 -9.04 -22.51 8.23
C SER A 128 -8.86 -21.61 7.01
N ILE A 129 -9.61 -20.50 6.95
CA ILE A 129 -9.56 -19.55 5.85
C ILE A 129 -8.62 -18.39 6.21
N SER A 130 -7.51 -18.30 5.48
CA SER A 130 -6.62 -17.13 5.53
C SER A 130 -7.06 -16.15 4.45
N ALA A 131 -7.80 -15.11 4.85
CA ALA A 131 -8.12 -14.02 3.95
C ALA A 131 -6.84 -13.25 3.56
N TYR A 132 -6.76 -12.84 2.30
CA TYR A 132 -5.67 -11.97 1.85
C TYR A 132 -6.12 -11.15 0.66
N THR A 133 -5.47 -10.00 0.47
CA THR A 133 -5.64 -9.13 -0.69
C THR A 133 -4.26 -8.74 -1.18
N ASN A 134 -4.01 -8.95 -2.48
CA ASN A 134 -2.83 -8.51 -3.18
C ASN A 134 -3.26 -7.52 -4.27
N THR A 135 -2.96 -6.25 -4.05
CA THR A 135 -3.16 -5.17 -5.02
C THR A 135 -1.84 -4.87 -5.71
N ARG A 136 -1.87 -4.84 -7.05
CA ARG A 136 -0.75 -4.42 -7.88
C ARG A 136 -1.22 -3.41 -8.91
N GLY A 137 -0.39 -2.46 -9.26
CA GLY A 137 -0.74 -1.44 -10.20
C GLY A 137 0.33 -0.39 -10.34
N PHE A 138 -0.05 0.74 -10.89
CA PHE A 138 0.78 1.93 -10.92
C PHE A 138 -0.09 3.18 -10.88
N ILE A 139 0.54 4.25 -10.42
CA ILE A 139 0.02 5.60 -10.48
C ILE A 139 1.00 6.44 -11.30
N ALA A 140 0.46 7.18 -12.25
CA ALA A 140 1.22 8.09 -13.08
C ALA A 140 0.60 9.48 -13.00
N SER A 141 1.43 10.49 -12.78
CA SER A 141 1.00 11.88 -12.74
C SER A 141 1.88 12.75 -13.63
N ALA A 142 1.27 13.71 -14.30
CA ALA A 142 1.93 14.72 -15.10
C ALA A 142 1.42 16.11 -14.71
N THR A 143 2.34 17.02 -14.41
CA THR A 143 2.06 18.44 -14.26
C THR A 143 2.66 19.17 -15.45
N LEU A 144 1.87 19.98 -16.14
CA LEU A 144 2.31 20.90 -17.20
C LEU A 144 1.77 22.29 -16.87
N ASN A 145 2.66 23.21 -16.47
CA ASN A 145 2.32 24.57 -16.04
C ASN A 145 1.19 24.62 -14.98
N ARG A 146 -0.06 24.82 -15.43
CA ARG A 146 -1.28 24.94 -14.59
C ARG A 146 -2.25 23.79 -14.77
N VAL A 147 -1.82 22.72 -15.43
CA VAL A 147 -2.62 21.51 -15.65
C VAL A 147 -1.93 20.35 -14.96
N TYR A 148 -2.71 19.63 -14.16
CA TYR A 148 -2.28 18.42 -13.48
C TYR A 148 -3.18 17.27 -13.95
N ILE A 149 -2.55 16.16 -14.30
CA ILE A 149 -3.21 14.96 -14.74
C ILE A 149 -2.66 13.82 -13.90
N GLU A 150 -3.53 12.97 -13.38
CA GLU A 150 -3.16 11.73 -12.70
C GLU A 150 -4.02 10.60 -13.21
N THR A 151 -3.41 9.43 -13.37
CA THR A 151 -4.09 8.18 -13.70
C THR A 151 -3.58 7.09 -12.78
N MET A 152 -4.48 6.22 -12.36
CA MET A 152 -4.19 5.08 -11.51
C MET A 152 -4.87 3.85 -12.10
N LEU A 153 -4.11 2.78 -12.25
CA LEU A 153 -4.61 1.48 -12.65
C LEU A 153 -4.15 0.44 -11.62
N SER A 154 -5.08 -0.38 -11.16
CA SER A 154 -4.77 -1.47 -10.22
C SER A 154 -5.58 -2.72 -10.50
N GLU A 155 -4.97 -3.86 -10.22
CA GLU A 155 -5.58 -5.19 -10.18
C GLU A 155 -5.46 -5.71 -8.75
N ASN A 156 -6.55 -6.28 -8.24
CA ASN A 156 -6.66 -6.80 -6.89
C ASN A 156 -7.03 -8.28 -6.96
N GLN A 157 -6.19 -9.10 -6.32
CA GLN A 157 -6.42 -10.54 -6.18
C GLN A 157 -6.67 -10.84 -4.70
N SER A 158 -7.89 -11.25 -4.37
CA SER A 158 -8.32 -11.38 -2.98
C SER A 158 -8.98 -12.71 -2.69
N VAL A 159 -8.70 -13.26 -1.51
CA VAL A 159 -9.52 -14.29 -0.87
C VAL A 159 -10.21 -13.64 0.30
N PHE A 160 -11.53 -13.59 0.25
CA PHE A 160 -12.35 -12.91 1.24
C PHE A 160 -12.78 -13.85 2.38
N PRO A 161 -13.11 -13.28 3.56
CA PRO A 161 -13.88 -14.02 4.55
C PRO A 161 -15.28 -14.38 4.02
N ASP A 162 -15.90 -15.41 4.60
CA ASP A 162 -17.13 -16.04 4.07
C ASP A 162 -18.24 -15.05 3.75
N TYR A 163 -18.52 -14.11 4.66
CA TYR A 163 -19.60 -13.13 4.46
C TYR A 163 -19.39 -12.24 3.22
N LEU A 164 -18.13 -11.88 2.92
CA LEU A 164 -17.80 -11.13 1.71
C LEU A 164 -17.74 -12.03 0.48
N TYR A 165 -17.28 -13.28 0.65
CA TYR A 165 -17.25 -14.25 -0.43
C TYR A 165 -18.65 -14.57 -0.94
N ASP A 166 -19.58 -14.88 -0.04
CA ASP A 166 -20.97 -15.19 -0.37
C ASP A 166 -21.68 -13.99 -0.99
N TYR A 167 -21.45 -12.79 -0.44
CA TYR A 167 -21.97 -11.56 -1.03
C TYR A 167 -21.46 -11.35 -2.45
N ALA A 168 -20.13 -11.43 -2.65
CA ALA A 168 -19.53 -11.21 -3.96
C ALA A 168 -20.00 -12.27 -4.96
N LYS A 169 -20.13 -13.53 -4.51
CA LYS A 169 -20.62 -14.63 -5.34
C LYS A 169 -22.07 -14.46 -5.75
N ALA A 170 -22.94 -14.06 -4.83
CA ALA A 170 -24.35 -13.83 -5.11
C ALA A 170 -24.58 -12.63 -6.02
N THR A 171 -23.84 -11.54 -5.81
CA THR A 171 -24.03 -10.28 -6.55
C THR A 171 -23.17 -10.16 -7.81
N GLN A 172 -22.21 -11.06 -8.00
CA GLN A 172 -21.19 -10.99 -9.06
C GLN A 172 -20.33 -9.71 -9.01
N VAL A 173 -20.32 -9.03 -7.87
CA VAL A 173 -19.66 -7.74 -7.64
C VAL A 173 -18.97 -7.73 -6.29
N VAL A 174 -17.72 -7.26 -6.24
CA VAL A 174 -17.02 -6.97 -5.00
C VAL A 174 -17.52 -5.61 -4.49
N PRO A 175 -17.98 -5.51 -3.22
CA PRO A 175 -18.47 -4.26 -2.65
C PRO A 175 -17.49 -3.11 -2.85
N GLY A 176 -17.94 -2.03 -3.47
CA GLY A 176 -17.13 -0.83 -3.71
C GLY A 176 -16.00 -0.97 -4.73
N GLN A 177 -15.86 -2.12 -5.40
CA GLN A 177 -14.77 -2.39 -6.35
C GLN A 177 -15.28 -2.84 -7.74
N GLY A 178 -16.53 -3.28 -7.85
CA GLY A 178 -17.15 -3.63 -9.14
C GLY A 178 -17.09 -5.13 -9.46
N ARG A 179 -17.29 -5.48 -10.73
CA ARG A 179 -17.36 -6.88 -11.19
C ARG A 179 -16.02 -7.60 -10.99
N TRP A 180 -16.08 -8.85 -10.56
CA TRP A 180 -14.90 -9.71 -10.42
C TRP A 180 -14.86 -10.87 -11.44
N LYS A 181 -13.70 -11.51 -11.52
CA LYS A 181 -13.42 -12.76 -12.22
C LYS A 181 -12.90 -13.80 -11.23
N ALA A 182 -13.23 -15.07 -11.46
CA ALA A 182 -12.78 -16.13 -10.56
C ALA A 182 -11.25 -16.19 -10.52
N PHE A 183 -10.69 -16.24 -9.31
CA PHE A 183 -9.26 -16.36 -9.08
C PHE A 183 -8.98 -17.59 -8.22
N LYS A 184 -8.26 -18.56 -8.78
CA LYS A 184 -8.04 -19.87 -8.14
C LYS A 184 -9.38 -20.50 -7.72
N THR A 185 -9.41 -21.23 -6.61
CA THR A 185 -10.59 -21.98 -6.13
C THR A 185 -11.58 -21.11 -5.36
N SER A 186 -11.08 -20.18 -4.54
CA SER A 186 -11.89 -19.39 -3.59
C SER A 186 -11.60 -17.89 -3.59
N GLY A 187 -10.89 -17.41 -4.60
CA GLY A 187 -10.52 -16.00 -4.72
C GLY A 187 -11.26 -15.27 -5.84
N PHE A 188 -11.11 -13.96 -5.81
CA PHE A 188 -11.64 -13.02 -6.78
C PHE A 188 -10.52 -12.12 -7.31
N ASP A 189 -10.54 -11.90 -8.62
CA ASP A 189 -9.68 -10.96 -9.34
C ASP A 189 -10.56 -9.82 -9.86
N TYR A 190 -10.22 -8.58 -9.52
CA TYR A 190 -10.97 -7.39 -9.91
C TYR A 190 -10.04 -6.21 -10.11
N ALA A 191 -10.32 -5.40 -11.13
CA ALA A 191 -9.51 -4.26 -11.52
C ALA A 191 -10.21 -2.94 -11.21
N PHE A 192 -9.42 -1.93 -10.92
CA PHE A 192 -9.86 -0.57 -10.68
C PHE A 192 -9.02 0.42 -11.50
N SER A 193 -9.68 1.43 -12.04
CA SER A 193 -9.05 2.51 -12.78
C SER A 193 -9.63 3.84 -12.35
N ALA A 194 -8.76 4.83 -12.10
CA ALA A 194 -9.17 6.19 -11.79
C ALA A 194 -8.32 7.19 -12.55
N GLY A 195 -8.91 8.35 -12.86
CA GLY A 195 -8.21 9.46 -13.47
C GLY A 195 -8.66 10.77 -12.83
N LEU A 196 -7.74 11.72 -12.74
CA LEU A 196 -7.97 13.07 -12.24
C LEU A 196 -7.34 14.07 -13.20
N VAL A 197 -8.10 15.11 -13.55
CA VAL A 197 -7.58 16.29 -14.21
C VAL A 197 -7.91 17.50 -13.35
N SER A 198 -6.90 18.30 -13.05
CA SER A 198 -7.04 19.54 -12.29
C SER A 198 -6.41 20.67 -13.08
N ILE A 199 -7.09 21.81 -13.12
CA ILE A 199 -6.64 23.00 -13.82
C ILE A 199 -6.65 24.16 -12.83
N GLN A 200 -5.52 24.84 -12.70
CA GLN A 200 -5.42 26.05 -11.90
C GLN A 200 -5.77 27.27 -12.75
N ALA A 201 -6.92 27.89 -12.46
CA ALA A 201 -7.30 29.17 -13.04
C ALA A 201 -6.41 30.29 -12.48
N SER A 202 -6.11 31.29 -13.32
CA SER A 202 -5.44 32.55 -12.93
C SER A 202 -6.39 33.54 -12.29
#